data_AF-A0AAU1BFN2-F1
#
_entry.id   AF-A0AAU1BFN2-F1
#
_cell.length_a   1.000
_cell.length_b   1.000
_cell.length_c   1.000
_cell.angle_alpha   90.00
_cell.angle_beta   90.00
_cell.angle_gamma   90.00
#
_symmetry.space_group_name_H-M   'P 1'
#
loop_
_entity.id
_entity.type
_entity.pdbx_description
1 polymer ?
#
loop_
_entity_poly.entity_id
_entity_poly.type
_entity_poly.pdbx_seq_one_letter_code
_entity_poly.pdbx_strand_id
1 'polypeptide(L)'
;MRIGEEAAESAGRREASAAAKAEGEAATDSGSGPKREGDPPQGDSEPVRSHGDRPHLMRQDDDFSAEHNSRGQRKAHLNADGDLVPANPDGQASIVDHVVGGDPAKSDSPYTSLSSDGADAKAFGAGKIRIDLPRLEQDIASGRAQGVEVHSPDQVQQAIQSSADGIAGRPVDLSVPPGSSRPEIEAAAAELGLGKTKTKRIEQRMVDMMNTQRDQEWLIKGIVPCGYITGPE
;
A
#
# COMPACT_ATOMS: atom_id res chain seq x y z
N MET A 1 -23.73 29.42 -49.45
CA MET A 1 -22.60 30.27 -49.86
C MET A 1 -21.85 30.65 -48.59
N ARG A 2 -20.50 30.59 -48.45
CA ARG A 2 -19.41 31.28 -49.21
C ARG A 2 -19.51 32.82 -49.03
N ILE A 3 -18.49 33.62 -48.66
CA ILE A 3 -17.05 33.46 -48.27
C ILE A 3 -16.70 34.68 -47.35
N GLY A 4 -15.67 34.75 -46.48
CA GLY A 4 -14.82 33.72 -45.85
C GLY A 4 -13.30 34.02 -45.83
N GLU A 5 -12.82 34.85 -44.88
CA GLU A 5 -11.41 35.19 -44.59
C GLU A 5 -11.13 34.90 -43.08
N GLU A 6 -9.99 34.38 -42.59
CA GLU A 6 -8.54 34.72 -42.77
C GLU A 6 -8.14 36.04 -42.07
N ALA A 7 -7.04 36.18 -41.31
CA ALA A 7 -6.00 35.26 -40.79
C ALA A 7 -5.51 35.82 -39.39
N ALA A 8 -4.35 35.57 -38.75
CA ALA A 8 -3.08 34.86 -39.06
C ALA A 8 -2.29 34.51 -37.75
N GLU A 9 -1.12 33.85 -37.92
CA GLU A 9 0.22 34.07 -37.30
C GLU A 9 0.44 34.77 -35.92
N SER A 10 1.54 34.54 -35.18
CA SER A 10 2.70 33.61 -35.29
C SER A 10 3.48 33.53 -33.95
N ALA A 11 4.48 32.62 -33.88
CA ALA A 11 5.61 32.57 -32.95
C ALA A 11 5.32 32.42 -31.43
N GLY A 12 6.22 31.85 -30.61
CA GLY A 12 7.48 31.19 -30.91
C GLY A 12 8.66 31.73 -30.08
N ARG A 13 9.06 31.02 -29.02
CA ARG A 13 10.37 31.19 -28.37
C ARG A 13 10.92 29.85 -27.88
N ARG A 14 12.17 29.57 -28.26
CA ARG A 14 13.07 28.59 -27.62
C ARG A 14 14.21 29.38 -27.00
N GLU A 15 14.62 28.99 -25.79
CA GLU A 15 15.95 29.16 -25.18
C GLU A 15 15.84 28.40 -23.84
N ALA A 16 16.51 27.29 -23.56
CA ALA A 16 17.86 26.83 -23.92
C ALA A 16 18.97 27.68 -23.25
N SER A 17 19.45 27.21 -22.10
CA SER A 17 20.76 27.55 -21.57
C SER A 17 21.56 26.26 -21.34
N ALA A 18 22.86 26.32 -21.61
CA ALA A 18 23.83 25.24 -21.46
C ALA A 18 24.84 25.69 -20.39
N ALA A 19 25.11 24.90 -19.34
CA ALA A 19 26.06 23.79 -19.30
C ALA A 19 27.47 24.24 -18.85
N ALA A 20 28.31 23.26 -18.47
CA ALA A 20 29.68 23.42 -17.94
C ALA A 20 29.75 24.04 -16.52
N LYS A 21 30.75 23.71 -15.67
CA LYS A 21 31.86 22.76 -15.82
C LYS A 21 32.27 22.18 -14.45
N ALA A 22 32.94 21.02 -14.45
CA ALA A 22 33.69 20.48 -13.32
C ALA A 22 35.14 20.20 -13.77
N GLU A 23 36.14 20.37 -12.90
CA GLU A 23 37.55 19.96 -13.04
C GLU A 23 38.32 20.33 -11.75
N GLY A 24 39.47 19.69 -11.49
CA GLY A 24 40.36 19.96 -10.32
C GLY A 24 40.07 19.05 -9.11
N GLU A 25 40.51 17.78 -9.08
CA GLU A 25 41.88 17.25 -8.91
C GLU A 25 42.38 17.17 -7.46
N ALA A 26 43.30 16.23 -7.21
CA ALA A 26 43.65 15.73 -5.88
C ALA A 26 45.06 16.12 -5.42
N ALA A 27 45.27 16.14 -4.10
CA ALA A 27 46.59 16.15 -3.47
C ALA A 27 46.59 15.24 -2.23
N THR A 28 47.68 14.50 -2.03
CA THR A 28 47.89 13.62 -0.87
C THR A 28 48.77 14.30 0.17
N ASP A 29 48.51 14.04 1.46
CA ASP A 29 49.56 14.06 2.48
C ASP A 29 49.25 13.08 3.63
N SER A 30 50.26 12.75 4.43
CA SER A 30 50.24 11.72 5.49
C SER A 30 50.55 12.31 6.86
N GLY A 31 49.76 11.99 7.89
CA GLY A 31 50.01 12.42 9.26
C GLY A 31 49.39 11.50 10.31
N SER A 32 50.16 11.10 11.33
CA SER A 32 49.76 10.08 12.31
C SER A 32 49.42 10.64 13.70
N GLY A 33 48.15 10.54 14.10
CA GLY A 33 47.69 10.60 15.49
C GLY A 33 47.67 11.99 16.15
N PRO A 34 47.26 12.08 17.44
CA PRO A 34 46.94 11.00 18.38
C PRO A 34 45.44 10.82 18.69
N LYS A 35 45.12 9.85 19.56
CA LYS A 35 43.76 9.47 20.01
C LYS A 35 42.96 10.63 20.63
N ARG A 36 41.64 10.60 20.44
CA ARG A 36 40.63 11.12 21.38
C ARG A 36 39.47 10.12 21.50
N GLU A 37 38.83 10.10 22.66
CA GLU A 37 37.71 9.22 22.99
C GLU A 37 36.38 9.92 22.68
N GLY A 38 35.34 9.14 22.34
CA GLY A 38 33.98 9.64 22.11
C GLY A 38 33.33 9.08 20.85
N ASP A 39 32.90 7.81 20.89
CA ASP A 39 32.00 7.28 19.87
C ASP A 39 30.64 8.00 19.93
N PRO A 40 30.12 8.53 18.80
CA PRO A 40 28.71 8.90 18.72
C PRO A 40 27.85 7.64 18.72
N PRO A 41 26.60 7.69 19.26
CA PRO A 41 25.73 6.53 19.30
C PRO A 41 25.44 6.02 17.88
N GLN A 42 25.59 4.71 17.68
CA GLN A 42 25.15 4.03 16.46
C GLN A 42 23.63 4.15 16.37
N GLY A 43 23.14 4.72 15.26
CA GLY A 43 21.70 4.82 15.02
C GLY A 43 21.08 3.45 14.80
N ASP A 44 19.93 3.22 15.42
CA ASP A 44 19.19 1.95 15.33
C ASP A 44 18.91 1.58 13.87
N SER A 45 19.71 0.64 13.37
CA SER A 45 19.59 0.11 12.02
C SER A 45 18.64 -1.07 12.09
N GLU A 46 17.37 -0.81 11.77
CA GLU A 46 16.31 -1.82 11.65
C GLU A 46 16.84 -3.10 10.97
N PRO A 47 16.63 -4.30 11.55
CA PRO A 47 17.22 -5.52 11.04
C PRO A 47 16.66 -5.85 9.66
N VAL A 48 17.49 -5.62 8.63
CA VAL A 48 17.17 -5.92 7.23
C VAL A 48 16.91 -7.42 7.09
N ARG A 49 15.63 -7.81 7.14
CA ARG A 49 15.19 -9.20 6.95
C ARG A 49 15.71 -9.70 5.59
N SER A 50 16.22 -10.93 5.54
CA SER A 50 16.87 -11.42 4.33
C SER A 50 15.86 -11.49 3.19
N HIS A 51 16.28 -11.22 1.95
CA HIS A 51 15.40 -11.29 0.79
C HIS A 51 14.92 -12.73 0.48
N GLY A 52 15.43 -13.74 1.18
CA GLY A 52 14.93 -15.12 1.11
C GLY A 52 13.70 -15.40 1.99
N ASP A 53 13.36 -14.51 2.93
CA ASP A 53 12.29 -14.72 3.93
C ASP A 53 10.98 -13.98 3.59
N ARG A 54 10.88 -13.37 2.40
CA ARG A 54 9.66 -12.68 1.94
C ARG A 54 8.63 -13.71 1.44
N PRO A 55 7.37 -13.68 1.93
CA PRO A 55 6.34 -14.60 1.47
C PRO A 55 5.92 -14.26 0.03
N HIS A 56 5.45 -15.26 -0.72
CA HIS A 56 4.56 -14.98 -1.84
C HIS A 56 3.23 -14.44 -1.32
N LEU A 57 2.56 -13.60 -2.11
CA LEU A 57 1.25 -13.07 -1.77
C LEU A 57 0.17 -13.79 -2.58
N MET A 58 -1.00 -13.97 -1.97
CA MET A 58 -2.13 -14.63 -2.61
C MET A 58 -3.37 -13.74 -2.63
N ARG A 59 -4.16 -13.86 -3.69
CA ARG A 59 -5.52 -13.34 -3.78
C ARG A 59 -6.44 -14.42 -4.32
N GLN A 60 -7.64 -14.50 -3.77
CA GLN A 60 -8.73 -15.35 -4.29
C GLN A 60 -9.83 -14.49 -4.91
N ASP A 61 -10.44 -14.99 -5.98
CA ASP A 61 -11.63 -14.42 -6.59
C ASP A 61 -12.38 -15.49 -7.43
N ASP A 62 -13.69 -15.33 -7.61
CA ASP A 62 -14.48 -16.22 -8.50
C ASP A 62 -14.37 -15.82 -9.98
N ASP A 63 -14.11 -14.54 -10.25
CA ASP A 63 -13.90 -14.01 -11.60
C ASP A 63 -12.87 -12.88 -11.55
N PHE A 64 -11.64 -13.17 -11.98
CA PHE A 64 -10.58 -12.16 -12.03
C PHE A 64 -10.76 -11.14 -13.16
N SER A 65 -11.61 -11.37 -14.16
CA SER A 65 -11.84 -10.43 -15.27
C SER A 65 -12.90 -9.37 -14.97
N ALA A 66 -13.78 -9.60 -14.00
CA ALA A 66 -14.85 -8.68 -13.65
C ALA A 66 -14.32 -7.41 -12.94
N GLU A 67 -14.47 -6.23 -13.54
CA GLU A 67 -14.14 -4.94 -12.89
C GLU A 67 -14.98 -4.64 -11.63
N HIS A 68 -16.15 -5.27 -11.47
CA HIS A 68 -17.13 -4.99 -10.43
C HIS A 68 -17.54 -6.25 -9.66
N ASN A 69 -17.86 -6.11 -8.38
CA ASN A 69 -18.35 -7.20 -7.54
C ASN A 69 -19.88 -7.38 -7.64
N SER A 70 -20.42 -8.40 -6.96
CA SER A 70 -21.87 -8.72 -6.94
C SER A 70 -22.79 -7.65 -6.32
N ARG A 71 -22.23 -6.54 -5.81
CA ARG A 71 -22.96 -5.35 -5.33
C ARG A 71 -22.82 -4.15 -6.27
N GLY A 72 -22.12 -4.29 -7.39
CA GLY A 72 -21.83 -3.20 -8.33
C GLY A 72 -20.71 -2.26 -7.87
N GLN A 73 -19.93 -2.62 -6.85
CA GLN A 73 -18.77 -1.86 -6.39
C GLN A 73 -17.56 -2.22 -7.26
N ARG A 74 -16.68 -1.26 -7.57
CA ARG A 74 -15.43 -1.56 -8.29
C ARG A 74 -14.52 -2.44 -7.44
N LYS A 75 -13.74 -3.31 -8.09
CA LYS A 75 -12.76 -4.18 -7.44
C LYS A 75 -11.48 -4.32 -8.25
N ALA A 76 -10.47 -4.91 -7.63
CA ALA A 76 -9.26 -5.33 -8.32
C ALA A 76 -9.56 -6.48 -9.30
N HIS A 77 -8.99 -6.42 -10.49
CA HIS A 77 -9.20 -7.34 -11.61
C HIS A 77 -7.92 -7.50 -12.44
N LEU A 78 -7.85 -8.54 -13.27
CA LEU A 78 -6.82 -8.70 -14.29
C LEU A 78 -7.31 -8.04 -15.59
N ASN A 79 -6.47 -7.20 -16.20
CA ASN A 79 -6.75 -6.60 -17.50
C ASN A 79 -6.48 -7.58 -18.66
N ALA A 80 -6.66 -7.12 -19.91
CA ALA A 80 -6.44 -7.95 -21.11
C ALA A 80 -4.97 -8.38 -21.33
N ASP A 81 -4.02 -7.64 -20.75
CA ASP A 81 -2.57 -7.93 -20.78
C ASP A 81 -2.12 -8.82 -19.60
N GLY A 82 -3.04 -9.12 -18.67
CA GLY A 82 -2.84 -9.95 -17.48
C GLY A 82 -2.33 -9.20 -16.24
N ASP A 83 -2.27 -7.86 -16.28
CA ASP A 83 -1.85 -7.06 -15.13
C ASP A 83 -2.97 -6.96 -14.08
N LEU A 84 -2.62 -6.98 -12.80
CA LEU A 84 -3.57 -6.78 -11.70
C LEU A 84 -3.79 -5.29 -11.46
N VAL A 85 -4.95 -4.81 -11.88
CA VAL A 85 -5.40 -3.43 -11.79
C VAL A 85 -6.29 -3.25 -10.54
N PRO A 86 -6.00 -2.28 -9.65
CA PRO A 86 -6.84 -1.98 -8.48
C PRO A 86 -8.17 -1.30 -8.87
N ALA A 87 -9.08 -1.12 -7.92
CA ALA A 87 -10.44 -0.59 -8.17
C ALA A 87 -10.45 0.81 -8.84
N ASN A 88 -9.50 1.67 -8.48
CA ASN A 88 -9.17 2.89 -9.22
C ASN A 88 -7.66 3.21 -9.07
N PRO A 89 -6.81 2.97 -10.09
CA PRO A 89 -5.38 3.26 -10.01
C PRO A 89 -5.03 4.72 -9.67
N ASP A 90 -5.84 5.67 -10.16
CA ASP A 90 -5.72 7.11 -9.88
C ASP A 90 -6.45 7.54 -8.59
N GLY A 91 -7.05 6.59 -7.87
CA GLY A 91 -7.90 6.81 -6.70
C GLY A 91 -7.15 7.36 -5.49
N GLN A 92 -7.87 8.06 -4.61
CA GLN A 92 -7.26 8.84 -3.52
C GLN A 92 -7.64 8.34 -2.11
N ALA A 93 -8.34 7.20 -2.01
CA ALA A 93 -8.63 6.54 -0.74
C ALA A 93 -7.34 6.18 0.03
N SER A 94 -7.34 6.31 1.36
CA SER A 94 -6.22 5.86 2.19
C SER A 94 -6.23 4.34 2.42
N ILE A 95 -5.12 3.80 2.97
CA ILE A 95 -5.04 2.42 3.47
C ILE A 95 -6.25 2.07 4.36
N VAL A 96 -6.61 2.99 5.26
CA VAL A 96 -7.68 2.77 6.23
C VAL A 96 -9.06 2.79 5.56
N ASP A 97 -9.25 3.65 4.57
CA ASP A 97 -10.50 3.67 3.79
C ASP A 97 -10.65 2.40 2.94
N HIS A 98 -9.53 1.85 2.43
CA HIS A 98 -9.51 0.56 1.74
C HIS A 98 -9.92 -0.59 2.68
N VAL A 99 -9.30 -0.71 3.86
CA VAL A 99 -9.59 -1.83 4.79
C VAL A 99 -11.03 -1.78 5.29
N VAL A 100 -11.56 -0.59 5.62
CA VAL A 100 -12.95 -0.40 6.09
C VAL A 100 -13.99 -0.84 5.06
N GLY A 101 -13.65 -0.83 3.76
CA GLY A 101 -14.52 -1.36 2.70
C GLY A 101 -15.80 -0.56 2.43
N GLY A 102 -15.88 0.69 2.91
CA GLY A 102 -17.02 1.58 2.69
C GLY A 102 -16.93 2.35 1.37
N ASP A 103 -18.03 2.42 0.63
CA ASP A 103 -18.12 3.31 -0.54
C ASP A 103 -18.37 4.78 -0.14
N PRO A 104 -17.94 5.76 -0.97
CA PRO A 104 -17.31 5.57 -2.29
C PRO A 104 -15.83 5.16 -2.24
N ALA A 105 -15.18 5.19 -1.07
CA ALA A 105 -13.73 5.07 -0.97
C ALA A 105 -13.17 3.68 -1.32
N LYS A 106 -13.94 2.59 -1.12
CA LYS A 106 -13.51 1.26 -1.58
C LYS A 106 -13.48 1.14 -3.11
N SER A 107 -14.46 1.73 -3.80
CA SER A 107 -14.47 1.81 -5.27
C SER A 107 -13.45 2.81 -5.83
N ASP A 108 -13.08 3.86 -5.07
CA ASP A 108 -12.02 4.83 -5.39
C ASP A 108 -10.63 4.40 -4.88
N SER A 109 -10.36 3.10 -4.77
CA SER A 109 -9.15 2.66 -4.09
C SER A 109 -8.00 2.28 -5.04
N PRO A 110 -6.80 2.86 -4.86
CA PRO A 110 -5.60 2.52 -5.64
C PRO A 110 -4.91 1.26 -5.12
N TYR A 111 -5.42 0.62 -4.06
CA TYR A 111 -4.85 -0.60 -3.47
C TYR A 111 -5.59 -1.86 -3.89
N THR A 112 -4.88 -2.98 -3.87
CA THR A 112 -5.42 -4.34 -3.89
C THR A 112 -5.02 -5.08 -2.62
N SER A 113 -6.01 -5.59 -1.85
CA SER A 113 -5.75 -6.53 -0.75
C SER A 113 -5.27 -7.88 -1.27
N LEU A 114 -4.20 -8.38 -0.65
CA LEU A 114 -3.70 -9.75 -0.73
C LEU A 114 -3.44 -10.30 0.68
N SER A 115 -3.37 -11.62 0.81
CA SER A 115 -2.90 -12.31 2.01
C SER A 115 -1.47 -12.83 1.82
N SER A 116 -0.78 -13.16 2.91
CA SER A 116 0.43 -13.98 2.83
C SER A 116 0.06 -15.43 2.42
N ASP A 117 0.90 -16.09 1.63
CA ASP A 117 0.73 -17.52 1.30
C ASP A 117 0.76 -18.37 2.60
N GLY A 118 -0.23 -19.24 2.78
CA GLY A 118 -0.41 -20.04 3.99
C GLY A 118 -1.09 -19.34 5.19
N ALA A 119 -1.54 -18.08 5.08
CA ALA A 119 -2.36 -17.44 6.11
C ALA A 119 -3.76 -18.07 6.23
N ASP A 120 -4.43 -17.94 7.38
CA ASP A 120 -5.85 -18.30 7.59
C ASP A 120 -6.78 -17.24 6.98
N ALA A 121 -6.46 -16.85 5.74
CA ALA A 121 -7.12 -15.76 5.05
C ALA A 121 -8.52 -16.17 4.62
N LYS A 122 -9.49 -15.28 4.81
CA LYS A 122 -10.86 -15.54 4.38
C LYS A 122 -10.91 -15.88 2.89
N ALA A 123 -11.41 -17.07 2.57
CA ALA A 123 -11.63 -17.49 1.19
C ALA A 123 -12.67 -16.60 0.49
N PHE A 124 -12.35 -16.17 -0.73
CA PHE A 124 -13.19 -15.33 -1.59
C PHE A 124 -13.26 -15.97 -2.97
N GLY A 125 -14.12 -16.97 -3.12
CA GLY A 125 -14.26 -17.71 -4.38
C GLY A 125 -13.25 -18.83 -4.57
N ALA A 126 -13.33 -19.51 -5.71
CA ALA A 126 -12.54 -20.70 -6.00
C ALA A 126 -11.14 -20.41 -6.59
N GLY A 127 -11.05 -19.41 -7.49
CA GLY A 127 -9.85 -19.13 -8.26
C GLY A 127 -8.77 -18.40 -7.47
N LYS A 128 -7.50 -18.61 -7.83
CA LYS A 128 -6.33 -18.07 -7.11
C LYS A 128 -5.33 -17.41 -8.05
N ILE A 129 -4.81 -16.26 -7.64
CA ILE A 129 -3.54 -15.73 -8.14
C ILE A 129 -2.49 -15.66 -7.03
N ARG A 130 -1.23 -15.84 -7.42
CA ARG A 130 -0.04 -15.65 -6.57
C ARG A 130 0.83 -14.53 -7.16
N ILE A 131 1.42 -13.69 -6.32
CA ILE A 131 2.40 -12.66 -6.70
C ILE A 131 3.80 -13.03 -6.18
N ASP A 132 4.78 -12.91 -7.07
CA ASP A 132 6.21 -12.98 -6.79
C ASP A 132 6.70 -11.69 -6.10
N LEU A 133 6.30 -11.50 -4.83
CA LEU A 133 6.69 -10.36 -4.01
C LEU A 133 8.22 -10.19 -3.87
N PRO A 134 9.05 -11.23 -3.63
CA PRO A 134 10.50 -11.06 -3.53
C PRO A 134 11.11 -10.41 -4.77
N ARG A 135 10.65 -10.82 -5.97
CA ARG A 135 11.09 -10.22 -7.23
C ARG A 135 10.47 -8.85 -7.46
N LEU A 136 9.19 -8.66 -7.14
CA LEU A 136 8.51 -7.36 -7.29
C LEU A 136 9.20 -6.28 -6.44
N GLU A 137 9.55 -6.55 -5.18
CA GLU A 137 10.30 -5.61 -4.34
C GLU A 137 11.70 -5.32 -4.91
N GLN A 138 12.40 -6.33 -5.44
CA GLN A 138 13.70 -6.14 -6.09
C GLN A 138 13.61 -5.30 -7.37
N ASP A 139 12.57 -5.53 -8.18
CA ASP A 139 12.33 -4.79 -9.41
C ASP A 139 11.82 -3.35 -9.13
N ILE A 140 11.08 -3.11 -8.05
CA ILE A 140 10.77 -1.75 -7.54
C ILE A 140 12.04 -1.04 -7.06
N ALA A 141 12.82 -1.67 -6.18
CA ALA A 141 14.03 -1.08 -5.59
C ALA A 141 15.13 -0.76 -6.62
N SER A 142 15.09 -1.42 -7.79
CA SER A 142 15.98 -1.15 -8.92
C SER A 142 15.35 -0.31 -10.04
N GLY A 143 14.13 0.21 -9.84
CA GLY A 143 13.42 1.09 -10.77
C GLY A 143 12.92 0.41 -12.06
N ARG A 144 12.90 -0.92 -12.10
CA ARG A 144 12.33 -1.72 -13.22
C ARG A 144 10.80 -1.81 -13.15
N ALA A 145 10.25 -1.93 -11.94
CA ALA A 145 8.84 -1.70 -11.66
C ALA A 145 8.66 -0.27 -11.14
N GLN A 146 7.66 0.45 -11.66
CA GLN A 146 7.40 1.85 -11.34
C GLN A 146 5.89 2.05 -11.17
N GLY A 147 5.49 3.02 -10.35
CA GLY A 147 4.07 3.25 -10.03
C GLY A 147 3.46 2.21 -9.08
N VAL A 148 4.28 1.34 -8.48
CA VAL A 148 3.87 0.30 -7.53
C VAL A 148 4.47 0.59 -6.15
N GLU A 149 3.65 0.50 -5.10
CA GLU A 149 4.05 0.67 -3.70
C GLU A 149 3.50 -0.50 -2.87
N VAL A 150 4.31 -1.08 -1.99
CA VAL A 150 3.94 -2.25 -1.18
C VAL A 150 3.84 -1.85 0.30
N HIS A 151 2.72 -2.22 0.92
CA HIS A 151 2.49 -2.08 2.35
C HIS A 151 2.37 -3.46 3.00
N SER A 152 3.28 -3.74 3.93
CA SER A 152 3.30 -4.95 4.76
C SER A 152 2.22 -4.94 5.86
N PRO A 153 1.86 -6.10 6.44
CA PRO A 153 0.86 -6.18 7.50
C PRO A 153 1.18 -5.29 8.69
N ASP A 154 2.46 -5.11 9.03
CA ASP A 154 2.91 -4.22 10.10
C ASP A 154 2.51 -2.75 9.81
N GLN A 155 2.65 -2.30 8.55
CA GLN A 155 2.27 -0.96 8.09
C GLN A 155 0.74 -0.78 7.97
N VAL A 156 0.02 -1.80 7.52
CA VAL A 156 -1.46 -1.77 7.44
C VAL A 156 -2.06 -1.67 8.84
N GLN A 157 -1.59 -2.50 9.78
CA GLN A 157 -1.97 -2.42 11.20
C GLN A 157 -1.62 -1.06 11.82
N GLN A 158 -0.42 -0.53 11.55
CA GLN A 158 -0.01 0.79 12.05
C GLN A 158 -0.91 1.92 11.54
N ALA A 159 -1.40 1.84 10.29
CA ALA A 159 -2.37 2.80 9.75
C ALA A 159 -3.74 2.71 10.45
N ILE A 160 -4.22 1.49 10.72
CA ILE A 160 -5.47 1.24 11.47
C ILE A 160 -5.34 1.79 12.90
N GLN A 161 -4.22 1.50 13.59
CA GLN A 161 -3.93 2.01 14.93
C GLN A 161 -3.87 3.54 14.96
N SER A 162 -3.13 4.16 14.04
CA SER A 162 -3.03 5.63 13.93
C SER A 162 -4.39 6.29 13.69
N SER A 163 -5.26 5.62 12.93
CA SER A 163 -6.65 6.07 12.74
C SER A 163 -7.46 6.01 14.04
N ALA A 164 -7.34 4.92 14.81
CA ALA A 164 -8.02 4.75 16.09
C ALA A 164 -7.56 5.78 17.13
N ASP A 165 -6.24 6.01 17.24
CA ASP A 165 -5.67 6.98 18.17
C ASP A 165 -6.13 8.40 17.84
N GLY A 166 -6.17 8.76 16.55
CA GLY A 166 -6.73 10.02 16.06
C GLY A 166 -8.25 10.15 16.29
N ILE A 167 -9.01 9.06 16.17
CA ILE A 167 -10.44 9.02 16.51
C ILE A 167 -10.64 9.26 18.01
N ALA A 168 -9.88 8.58 18.87
CA ALA A 168 -9.98 8.70 20.32
C ALA A 168 -9.49 10.08 20.81
N GLY A 169 -8.40 10.59 20.22
CA GLY A 169 -7.63 11.74 20.71
C GLY A 169 -6.55 11.36 21.73
N ARG A 170 -6.20 10.06 21.79
CA ARG A 170 -5.21 9.44 22.67
C ARG A 170 -4.88 8.04 22.15
N PRO A 171 -3.73 7.43 22.51
CA PRO A 171 -3.52 6.00 22.31
C PRO A 171 -4.66 5.16 22.88
N VAL A 172 -5.12 4.16 22.12
CA VAL A 172 -6.11 3.16 22.54
C VAL A 172 -5.67 1.75 22.14
N ASP A 173 -5.99 0.75 22.96
CA ASP A 173 -5.81 -0.64 22.55
C ASP A 173 -6.92 -1.05 21.56
N LEU A 174 -6.54 -1.74 20.49
CA LEU A 174 -7.44 -2.34 19.50
C LEU A 174 -7.49 -3.88 19.61
N SER A 175 -6.68 -4.46 20.50
CA SER A 175 -6.52 -5.91 20.63
C SER A 175 -7.81 -6.57 21.09
N VAL A 176 -8.33 -7.48 20.27
CA VAL A 176 -9.44 -8.38 20.60
C VAL A 176 -9.03 -9.81 20.25
N PRO A 177 -9.50 -10.84 20.99
CA PRO A 177 -9.20 -12.23 20.67
C PRO A 177 -9.54 -12.60 19.21
N PRO A 178 -8.69 -13.40 18.52
CA PRO A 178 -8.99 -13.87 17.17
C PRO A 178 -10.35 -14.59 17.11
N GLY A 179 -11.24 -14.10 16.24
CA GLY A 179 -12.59 -14.63 16.09
C GLY A 179 -13.64 -14.05 17.05
N SER A 180 -13.31 -13.02 17.85
CA SER A 180 -14.29 -12.33 18.70
C SER A 180 -15.53 -11.86 17.92
N SER A 181 -16.69 -12.05 18.56
CA SER A 181 -17.99 -11.67 18.03
C SER A 181 -18.23 -10.16 18.14
N ARG A 182 -19.14 -9.61 17.30
CA ARG A 182 -19.48 -8.18 17.32
C ARG A 182 -19.88 -7.67 18.73
N PRO A 183 -20.67 -8.39 19.56
CA PRO A 183 -20.98 -7.95 20.93
C PRO A 183 -19.76 -7.86 21.88
N GLU A 184 -18.76 -8.73 21.72
CA GLU A 184 -17.53 -8.68 22.53
C GLU A 184 -16.68 -7.46 22.13
N ILE A 185 -16.62 -7.16 20.82
CA ILE A 185 -15.94 -5.97 20.29
C ILE A 185 -16.68 -4.67 20.66
N GLU A 186 -18.03 -4.69 20.65
CA GLU A 186 -18.85 -3.58 21.15
C GLU A 186 -18.59 -3.30 22.65
N ALA A 187 -18.41 -4.35 23.46
CA ALA A 187 -18.06 -4.22 24.88
C ALA A 187 -16.66 -3.62 25.07
N ALA A 188 -15.63 -4.19 24.42
CA ALA A 188 -14.26 -3.68 24.48
C ALA A 188 -14.16 -2.20 24.04
N ALA A 189 -14.86 -1.82 22.96
CA ALA A 189 -14.91 -0.43 22.51
C ALA A 189 -15.62 0.50 23.51
N ALA A 190 -16.59 0.00 24.29
CA ALA A 190 -17.31 0.77 25.30
C ALA A 190 -16.48 1.04 26.57
N GLU A 191 -15.62 0.09 26.98
CA GLU A 191 -14.72 0.25 28.14
C GLU A 191 -13.73 1.42 27.98
N LEU A 192 -13.41 1.80 26.73
CA LEU A 192 -12.59 2.97 26.41
C LEU A 192 -13.23 4.33 26.81
N GLY A 193 -14.48 4.34 27.29
CA GLY A 193 -15.14 5.53 27.87
C GLY A 193 -15.43 6.65 26.86
N LEU A 194 -15.47 6.32 25.57
CA LEU A 194 -15.64 7.28 24.49
C LEU A 194 -17.12 7.63 24.24
N GLY A 195 -17.38 8.81 23.70
CA GLY A 195 -18.72 9.21 23.26
C GLY A 195 -19.17 8.40 22.04
N LYS A 196 -20.45 7.97 22.02
CA LYS A 196 -21.08 7.03 21.08
C LYS A 196 -20.56 7.02 19.63
N THR A 197 -20.38 8.19 19.01
CA THR A 197 -19.88 8.31 17.62
C THR A 197 -18.40 7.93 17.47
N LYS A 198 -17.56 8.23 18.47
CA LYS A 198 -16.18 7.73 18.53
C LYS A 198 -16.17 6.23 18.81
N THR A 199 -16.96 5.76 19.79
CA THR A 199 -17.09 4.33 20.16
C THR A 199 -17.36 3.46 18.93
N LYS A 200 -18.37 3.80 18.12
CA LYS A 200 -18.69 3.06 16.87
C LYS A 200 -17.58 3.05 15.82
N ARG A 201 -16.71 4.05 15.81
CA ARG A 201 -15.56 4.10 14.89
C ARG A 201 -14.40 3.25 15.42
N ILE A 202 -14.18 3.20 16.73
CA ILE A 202 -13.18 2.29 17.34
C ILE A 202 -13.63 0.83 17.29
N GLU A 203 -14.91 0.56 17.56
CA GLU A 203 -15.59 -0.72 17.35
C GLU A 203 -15.30 -1.28 15.94
N GLN A 204 -15.37 -0.43 14.91
CA GLN A 204 -14.97 -0.83 13.57
C GLN A 204 -13.46 -1.01 13.41
N ARG A 205 -12.60 -0.14 13.98
CA ARG A 205 -11.12 -0.32 13.95
C ARG A 205 -10.64 -1.60 14.63
N MET A 206 -11.33 -2.08 15.66
CA MET A 206 -11.07 -3.38 16.28
C MET A 206 -11.42 -4.54 15.32
N VAL A 207 -12.55 -4.45 14.62
CA VAL A 207 -12.91 -5.40 13.54
C VAL A 207 -11.90 -5.34 12.38
N ASP A 208 -11.49 -4.14 11.97
CA ASP A 208 -10.51 -3.93 10.90
C ASP A 208 -9.17 -4.61 11.28
N MET A 209 -8.62 -4.27 12.45
CA MET A 209 -7.38 -4.82 13.00
C MET A 209 -7.41 -6.35 13.09
N MET A 210 -8.48 -6.93 13.66
CA MET A 210 -8.63 -8.38 13.81
C MET A 210 -8.64 -9.12 12.46
N ASN A 211 -9.25 -8.54 11.42
CA ASN A 211 -9.24 -9.13 10.08
C ASN A 211 -7.87 -9.02 9.41
N THR A 212 -7.26 -7.83 9.40
CA THR A 212 -5.91 -7.59 8.88
C THR A 212 -4.87 -8.51 9.53
N GLN A 213 -5.00 -8.79 10.84
CA GLN A 213 -4.15 -9.73 11.58
C GLN A 213 -4.38 -11.19 11.19
N ARG A 214 -5.63 -11.66 11.07
CA ARG A 214 -5.94 -13.04 10.63
C ARG A 214 -5.45 -13.28 9.20
N ASP A 215 -5.81 -12.39 8.28
CA ASP A 215 -5.53 -12.53 6.85
C ASP A 215 -4.04 -12.27 6.51
N GLN A 216 -3.25 -11.77 7.47
CA GLN A 216 -1.90 -11.23 7.27
C GLN A 216 -1.88 -10.30 6.05
N GLU A 217 -2.76 -9.29 6.07
CA GLU A 217 -3.12 -8.50 4.90
C GLU A 217 -1.98 -7.61 4.42
N TRP A 218 -1.62 -7.76 3.14
CA TRP A 218 -0.75 -6.86 2.40
C TRP A 218 -1.62 -6.01 1.47
N LEU A 219 -1.25 -4.74 1.31
CA LEU A 219 -1.81 -3.88 0.27
C LEU A 219 -0.73 -3.56 -0.75
N ILE A 220 -0.98 -3.85 -2.04
CA ILE A 220 -0.19 -3.30 -3.13
C ILE A 220 -0.98 -2.18 -3.78
N LYS A 221 -0.33 -1.02 -3.95
CA LYS A 221 -0.85 0.17 -4.61
C LYS A 221 -0.43 0.19 -6.07
N GLY A 222 -1.30 0.68 -6.95
CA GLY A 222 -1.03 0.75 -8.38
C GLY A 222 -1.20 -0.60 -9.09
N ILE A 223 -0.84 -0.64 -10.37
CA ILE A 223 -1.02 -1.80 -11.25
C ILE A 223 0.19 -2.74 -11.11
N VAL A 224 -0.03 -4.02 -10.78
CA VAL A 224 1.05 -5.02 -10.75
C VAL A 224 1.16 -5.71 -12.11
N PRO A 225 2.30 -5.60 -12.82
CA PRO A 225 2.43 -6.19 -14.15
C PRO A 225 2.29 -7.72 -14.17
N CYS A 226 1.73 -8.26 -15.25
CA CYS A 226 1.47 -9.69 -15.43
C CYS A 226 2.71 -10.58 -15.19
N GLY A 227 3.91 -10.06 -15.50
CA GLY A 227 5.19 -10.75 -15.32
C GLY A 227 5.60 -11.05 -13.88
N TYR A 228 4.84 -10.63 -12.86
CA TYR A 228 5.01 -11.01 -11.44
C TYR A 228 3.90 -11.93 -10.92
N ILE A 229 2.94 -12.31 -11.77
CA ILE A 229 1.70 -12.98 -11.38
C ILE A 229 1.72 -14.44 -11.88
N THR A 230 1.12 -15.35 -11.12
CA THR A 230 0.81 -16.73 -11.53
C THR A 230 -0.66 -17.03 -11.23
N GLY A 231 -1.32 -17.72 -12.15
CA GLY A 231 -2.78 -17.92 -12.14
C GLY A 231 -3.50 -17.05 -13.19
N PRO A 232 -4.84 -16.97 -13.16
CA PRO A 232 -5.73 -17.63 -12.21
C PRO A 232 -5.74 -19.16 -12.38
N GLU A 233 -5.71 -19.88 -11.24
CA GLU A 233 -5.87 -21.35 -11.13
C GLU A 233 -7.05 -21.73 -10.22
#